data_AF-A0A1Q3GY81-F1
#
_entry.id   AF-A0A1Q3GY81-F1
#
_cell.length_a   1.000
_cell.length_b   1.000
_cell.length_c   1.000
_cell.angle_alpha   90.00
_cell.angle_beta   90.00
_cell.angle_gamma   90.00
#
_symmetry.space_group_name_H-M   'P 1'
#
loop_
_entity.id
_entity.type
_entity.pdbx_description
1 polymer ?
#
loop_
_entity_poly.entity_id
_entity_poly.type
_entity_poly.pdbx_seq_one_letter_code
_entity_poly.pdbx_strand_id
1 'polypeptide(L)'
;MVMFSLCPALFVFRPSNHTDMKIIYQACAFLMLLFIFQSCAFPEPNHQDSFFALCASDVVNLQIKKGNLKIDKSVPIQTIDKTYDDLVIVYKVDTQKNCVLSIKAVFKNLNSKEKILNWAQKSKVTINSGVLFDGQRPFSILGQFGGLFQCKPMSNGFLKVEATYSNCK
;
A
#
# COMPACT_ATOMS: atom_id res chain seq x y z
N MET A 1 -11.85 6.88 50.50
CA MET A 1 -10.55 6.20 50.50
C MET A 1 -9.76 6.74 49.32
N VAL A 2 -8.87 7.68 49.66
CA VAL A 2 -7.77 8.35 48.94
C VAL A 2 -7.87 8.55 47.42
N MET A 3 -8.26 9.78 47.03
CA MET A 3 -7.83 10.45 45.80
C MET A 3 -6.36 10.85 45.94
N PHE A 4 -5.51 10.52 44.96
CA PHE A 4 -4.22 11.20 44.79
C PHE A 4 -4.26 12.05 43.52
N SER A 5 -4.36 13.35 43.78
CA SER A 5 -3.97 14.44 42.91
C SER A 5 -2.46 14.34 42.62
N LEU A 6 -2.07 14.26 41.36
CA LEU A 6 -0.69 14.50 40.94
C LEU A 6 -0.64 15.80 40.14
N CYS A 7 -0.13 16.81 40.82
CA CYS A 7 0.19 18.14 40.34
C CYS A 7 1.30 18.04 39.26
N PRO A 8 1.22 18.77 38.14
CA PRO A 8 2.32 18.84 37.19
C PRO A 8 3.44 19.70 37.76
N ALA A 9 4.62 19.11 37.95
CA ALA A 9 5.85 19.85 38.20
C ALA A 9 6.22 20.65 36.94
N LEU A 10 5.83 21.92 36.94
CA LEU A 10 6.38 22.96 36.07
C LEU A 10 7.88 23.09 36.39
N PHE A 11 8.72 22.42 35.61
CA PHE A 11 10.13 22.76 35.51
C PHE A 11 10.25 24.12 34.82
N VAL A 12 10.35 25.17 35.63
CA VAL A 12 10.76 26.50 35.17
C VAL A 12 12.26 26.43 34.84
N PHE A 13 12.57 26.16 33.57
CA PHE A 13 13.89 26.44 33.04
C PHE A 13 14.07 27.96 32.96
N ARG A 14 14.96 28.49 33.79
CA ARG A 14 15.43 29.87 33.75
C ARG A 14 16.55 29.93 32.71
N PRO A 15 16.37 30.57 31.53
CA PRO A 15 17.46 30.68 30.58
C PRO A 15 18.40 31.77 31.06
N SER A 16 19.59 31.39 31.52
CA SER A 16 20.74 32.28 31.56
C SER A 16 21.59 31.93 30.34
N ASN A 17 21.99 32.96 29.59
CA ASN A 17 22.83 32.95 28.39
C ASN A 17 22.13 32.77 27.03
N HIS A 18 22.31 33.80 26.21
CA HIS A 18 21.78 34.00 24.86
C HIS A 18 22.28 32.96 23.83
N THR A 19 23.30 32.18 24.21
CA THR A 19 23.93 31.13 23.41
C THR A 19 23.20 29.80 23.54
N ASP A 20 22.66 29.50 24.72
CA ASP A 20 22.01 28.21 25.03
C ASP A 20 20.65 28.06 24.34
N MET A 21 19.95 29.17 24.12
CA MET A 21 18.66 29.18 23.43
C MET A 21 18.79 28.72 21.97
N LYS A 22 19.89 29.07 21.28
CA LYS A 22 20.12 28.68 19.87
C LYS A 22 20.36 27.18 19.70
N ILE A 23 21.04 26.55 20.67
CA ILE A 23 21.36 25.12 20.67
C ILE A 23 20.07 24.30 20.84
N ILE A 24 19.16 24.76 21.72
CA ILE A 24 17.87 24.11 21.94
C ILE A 24 16.99 24.15 20.67
N TYR A 25 16.93 25.30 19.97
CA TYR A 25 16.18 25.39 18.72
C TYR A 25 16.76 24.50 17.60
N GLN A 26 18.08 24.40 17.49
CA GLN A 26 18.71 23.49 16.53
C GLN A 26 18.46 22.02 16.85
N ALA A 27 18.50 21.63 18.13
CA ALA A 27 18.19 20.26 18.55
C ALA A 27 16.72 19.89 18.29
N CYS A 28 15.77 20.80 18.55
CA CYS A 28 14.35 20.59 18.25
C CYS A 28 14.07 20.50 16.73
N ALA A 29 14.75 21.30 15.91
CA ALA A 29 14.64 21.22 14.46
C ALA A 29 15.19 19.89 13.92
N PHE A 30 16.28 19.38 14.50
CA PHE A 30 16.86 18.08 14.12
C PHE A 30 15.97 16.90 14.54
N LEU A 31 15.36 16.97 15.73
CA LEU A 31 14.38 15.99 16.20
C LEU A 31 13.10 16.00 15.34
N MET A 32 12.58 17.16 14.96
CA MET A 32 11.46 17.28 14.00
C MET A 32 11.82 16.71 12.63
N LEU A 33 13.05 16.94 12.14
CA LEU A 33 13.54 16.34 10.89
C LEU A 33 13.62 14.81 10.97
N LEU A 34 14.04 14.24 12.10
CA LEU A 34 14.09 12.79 12.31
C LEU A 34 12.69 12.14 12.27
N PHE A 35 11.64 12.84 12.73
CA PHE A 35 10.25 12.37 12.58
C PHE A 35 9.77 12.34 11.12
N ILE A 36 10.28 13.23 10.26
CA ILE A 36 9.95 13.24 8.82
C ILE A 36 10.56 12.01 8.13
N PHE A 37 11.74 11.53 8.56
CA PHE A 37 12.41 10.39 7.94
C PHE A 37 11.90 9.01 8.42
N GLN A 38 11.16 8.92 9.53
CA GLN A 38 10.74 7.62 10.09
C GLN A 38 9.50 6.98 9.44
N SER A 39 8.80 7.64 8.52
CA SER A 39 7.45 7.18 8.10
C SER A 39 7.26 6.97 6.61
N CYS A 40 8.29 6.49 5.89
CA CYS A 40 8.09 5.77 4.63
C CYS A 40 8.07 4.24 4.89
N ALA A 41 7.36 3.81 5.93
CA ALA A 41 6.93 2.43 6.01
C ALA A 41 5.94 2.21 4.87
N PHE A 42 6.27 1.37 3.90
CA PHE A 42 5.30 0.97 2.90
C PHE A 42 4.12 0.35 3.65
N PRO A 43 2.91 0.92 3.56
CA PRO A 43 1.77 0.39 4.29
C PRO A 43 1.60 -1.07 3.91
N GLU A 44 1.42 -1.95 4.89
CA GLU A 44 1.12 -3.34 4.59
C GLU A 44 -0.19 -3.41 3.79
N PRO A 45 -0.30 -4.28 2.77
CA PRO A 45 -1.48 -4.41 1.90
C PRO A 45 -2.78 -4.83 2.58
N ASN A 46 -2.83 -4.85 3.92
CA ASN A 46 -3.99 -5.28 4.70
C ASN A 46 -5.23 -4.38 4.47
N HIS A 47 -5.05 -3.21 3.83
CA HIS A 47 -6.13 -2.34 3.42
C HIS A 47 -6.41 -2.49 1.91
N GLN A 48 -7.53 -3.16 1.58
CA GLN A 48 -8.06 -3.26 0.21
C GLN A 48 -8.13 -1.90 -0.51
N ASP A 49 -8.28 -0.80 0.23
CA ASP A 49 -8.33 0.57 -0.27
C ASP A 49 -6.99 1.09 -0.81
N SER A 50 -5.86 0.51 -0.37
CA SER A 50 -4.50 0.88 -0.79
C SER A 50 -3.92 -0.08 -1.84
N PHE A 51 -4.67 -1.10 -2.25
CA PHE A 51 -4.20 -2.15 -3.17
C PHE A 51 -3.56 -1.57 -4.43
N PHE A 52 -4.21 -0.61 -5.07
CA PHE A 52 -3.76 -0.04 -6.34
C PHE A 52 -2.52 0.85 -6.22
N ALA A 53 -2.27 1.42 -5.05
CA ALA A 53 -1.03 2.15 -4.77
C ALA A 53 0.12 1.17 -4.52
N LEU A 54 -0.13 0.12 -3.74
CA LEU A 54 0.87 -0.87 -3.33
C LEU A 54 1.24 -1.87 -4.43
N CYS A 55 0.32 -2.09 -5.39
CA CYS A 55 0.49 -3.00 -6.51
C CYS A 55 0.79 -2.29 -7.82
N ALA A 56 1.28 -1.04 -7.78
CA ALA A 56 1.91 -0.42 -8.93
C ALA A 56 3.26 -1.12 -9.22
N SER A 57 3.62 -1.29 -10.50
CA SER A 57 4.80 -2.09 -10.89
C SER A 57 6.10 -1.54 -10.30
N ASP A 58 6.25 -0.23 -10.28
CA ASP A 58 7.39 0.50 -9.72
C ASP A 58 7.52 0.28 -8.21
N VAL A 59 6.40 0.31 -7.48
CA VAL A 59 6.35 0.04 -6.03
C VAL A 59 6.77 -1.39 -5.73
N VAL A 60 6.24 -2.37 -6.44
CA VAL A 60 6.61 -3.79 -6.24
C VAL A 60 8.08 -4.03 -6.61
N ASN A 61 8.56 -3.46 -7.72
CA ASN A 61 9.96 -3.53 -8.12
C ASN A 61 10.88 -2.90 -7.06
N LEU A 62 10.46 -1.80 -6.43
CA LEU A 62 11.18 -1.19 -5.33
C LEU A 62 11.21 -2.08 -4.08
N GLN A 63 10.11 -2.77 -3.76
CA GLN A 63 10.07 -3.75 -2.66
C GLN A 63 11.02 -4.93 -2.89
N ILE A 64 11.14 -5.42 -4.14
CA ILE A 64 12.12 -6.45 -4.51
C ILE A 64 13.55 -5.91 -4.34
N LYS A 65 13.84 -4.73 -4.90
CA LYS A 65 15.18 -4.09 -4.80
C LYS A 65 15.61 -3.83 -3.35
N LYS A 66 14.67 -3.47 -2.49
CA LYS A 66 14.91 -3.24 -1.05
C LYS A 66 14.98 -4.55 -0.23
N GLY A 67 14.73 -5.71 -0.83
CA GLY A 67 14.74 -7.01 -0.14
C GLY A 67 13.50 -7.28 0.73
N ASN A 68 12.49 -6.41 0.66
CA ASN A 68 11.22 -6.58 1.39
C ASN A 68 10.36 -7.68 0.76
N LEU A 69 10.52 -7.91 -0.55
CA LEU A 69 10.00 -9.07 -1.25
C LEU A 69 11.16 -9.99 -1.62
N LYS A 70 11.27 -11.12 -0.92
CA LYS A 70 12.37 -12.08 -1.13
C LYS A 70 12.17 -12.83 -2.44
N ILE A 71 13.21 -12.83 -3.27
CA ILE A 71 13.26 -13.55 -4.54
C ILE A 71 14.47 -14.48 -4.57
N ASP A 72 14.33 -15.61 -5.25
CA ASP A 72 15.42 -16.55 -5.51
C ASP A 72 15.92 -16.35 -6.95
N LYS A 73 17.13 -15.82 -7.11
CA LYS A 73 17.75 -15.56 -8.41
C LYS A 73 18.10 -16.82 -9.20
N SER A 74 18.10 -17.99 -8.56
CA SER A 74 18.29 -19.27 -9.25
C SER A 74 17.05 -19.70 -10.05
N VAL A 75 15.88 -19.14 -9.71
CA VAL A 75 14.60 -19.42 -10.38
C VAL A 75 14.23 -18.22 -11.25
N PRO A 76 14.36 -18.28 -12.59
CA PRO A 76 14.20 -17.10 -13.45
C PRO A 76 12.85 -16.41 -13.32
N ILE A 77 11.78 -17.19 -13.14
CA ILE A 77 10.44 -16.69 -12.90
C ILE A 77 9.89 -17.31 -11.62
N GLN A 78 9.65 -16.47 -10.62
CA GLN A 78 9.10 -16.90 -9.34
C GLN A 78 7.67 -16.40 -9.17
N THR A 79 6.81 -17.25 -8.61
CA THR A 79 5.50 -16.86 -8.09
C THR A 79 5.58 -16.70 -6.58
N ILE A 80 5.11 -15.54 -6.09
CA ILE A 80 5.09 -15.20 -4.68
C ILE A 80 3.66 -14.85 -4.31
N ASP A 81 3.09 -15.54 -3.33
CA ASP A 81 1.78 -15.24 -2.79
C ASP A 81 1.88 -14.56 -1.41
N LYS A 82 0.94 -13.65 -1.16
CA LYS A 82 0.69 -13.05 0.15
C LYS A 82 -0.80 -13.15 0.43
N THR A 83 -1.14 -13.77 1.55
CA THR A 83 -2.51 -13.96 1.99
C THR A 83 -2.82 -13.05 3.17
N TYR A 84 -3.93 -12.33 3.04
CA TYR A 84 -4.61 -11.54 4.06
C TYR A 84 -6.03 -12.10 4.22
N ASP A 85 -6.74 -11.71 5.29
CA ASP A 85 -8.05 -12.30 5.64
C ASP A 85 -9.02 -12.35 4.44
N ASP A 86 -9.18 -11.23 3.74
CA ASP A 86 -10.12 -11.08 2.61
C ASP A 86 -9.46 -10.88 1.24
N LEU A 87 -8.14 -11.00 1.17
CA LEU A 87 -7.35 -10.65 0.00
C LEU A 87 -6.18 -11.61 -0.18
N VAL A 88 -6.10 -12.26 -1.34
CA VAL A 88 -4.91 -13.00 -1.75
C VAL A 88 -4.26 -12.25 -2.89
N ILE A 89 -2.98 -11.91 -2.76
CA ILE A 89 -2.18 -11.26 -3.81
C ILE A 89 -1.11 -12.23 -4.27
N VAL A 90 -1.01 -12.41 -5.58
CA VAL A 90 -0.02 -13.25 -6.24
C VAL A 90 0.79 -12.41 -7.20
N TYR A 91 2.10 -12.38 -7.01
CA TYR A 91 3.08 -11.73 -7.85
C TYR A 91 3.77 -12.76 -8.72
N LYS A 92 3.91 -12.49 -10.02
CA LYS A 92 4.82 -13.21 -10.91
C LYS A 92 6.00 -12.30 -11.21
N VAL A 93 7.20 -12.73 -10.85
CA VAL A 93 8.41 -11.88 -10.85
C VAL A 93 9.49 -12.54 -11.69
N ASP A 94 10.12 -11.76 -12.56
CA ASP A 94 11.43 -12.05 -13.16
C ASP A 94 12.51 -11.73 -12.12
N THR A 95 13.12 -12.77 -11.57
CA THR A 95 14.08 -12.64 -10.46
C THR A 95 15.46 -12.19 -10.94
N GLN A 96 15.78 -12.40 -12.21
CA GLN A 96 17.04 -11.96 -12.81
C GLN A 96 17.03 -10.45 -13.02
N LYS A 97 15.87 -9.90 -13.39
CA LYS A 97 15.66 -8.47 -13.60
C LYS A 97 15.11 -7.71 -12.38
N ASN A 98 14.81 -8.41 -11.28
CA ASN A 98 14.13 -7.84 -10.12
C ASN A 98 12.82 -7.12 -10.50
N CYS A 99 12.02 -7.73 -11.38
CA CYS A 99 10.92 -7.07 -12.04
C CYS A 99 9.63 -7.87 -11.99
N VAL A 100 8.50 -7.24 -11.62
CA VAL A 100 7.18 -7.86 -11.63
C VAL A 100 6.62 -7.92 -13.05
N LEU A 101 6.26 -9.12 -13.48
CA LEU A 101 5.65 -9.42 -14.77
C LEU A 101 4.12 -9.32 -14.70
N SER A 102 3.53 -9.76 -13.60
CA SER A 102 2.08 -9.63 -13.38
C SER A 102 1.73 -9.68 -11.91
N ILE A 103 0.57 -9.10 -11.60
CA ILE A 103 -0.05 -9.14 -10.29
C ILE A 103 -1.47 -9.63 -10.46
N LYS A 104 -1.88 -10.55 -9.59
CA LYS A 104 -3.24 -11.04 -9.48
C LYS A 104 -3.69 -10.92 -8.03
N ALA A 105 -4.82 -10.29 -7.81
CA ALA A 105 -5.49 -10.23 -6.52
C ALA A 105 -6.85 -10.91 -6.58
N VAL A 106 -7.21 -11.59 -5.50
CA VAL A 106 -8.53 -12.20 -5.31
C VAL A 106 -9.14 -11.63 -4.04
N PHE A 107 -10.17 -10.80 -4.22
CA PHE A 107 -10.95 -10.20 -3.15
C PHE A 107 -12.14 -11.09 -2.84
N LYS A 108 -12.20 -11.62 -1.62
CA LYS A 108 -13.25 -12.58 -1.22
C LYS A 108 -14.62 -11.92 -1.01
N ASN A 109 -14.62 -10.63 -0.62
CA ASN A 109 -15.83 -9.94 -0.16
C ASN A 109 -16.42 -8.94 -1.17
N LEU A 110 -15.83 -8.78 -2.36
CA LEU A 110 -16.32 -7.88 -3.41
C LEU A 110 -17.27 -8.60 -4.37
N ASN A 111 -18.39 -9.07 -3.84
CA ASN A 111 -19.30 -10.01 -4.51
C ASN A 111 -20.60 -9.39 -5.08
N SER A 112 -20.78 -8.07 -4.95
CA SER A 112 -21.96 -7.37 -5.48
C SER A 112 -21.56 -6.06 -6.16
N LYS A 113 -22.43 -5.56 -7.04
CA LYS A 113 -22.28 -4.27 -7.70
C LYS A 113 -22.04 -3.15 -6.69
N GLU A 114 -22.85 -3.07 -5.64
CA GLU A 114 -22.76 -2.04 -4.61
C GLU A 114 -21.43 -2.11 -3.86
N LYS A 115 -20.99 -3.31 -3.49
CA LYS A 115 -19.69 -3.50 -2.80
C LYS A 115 -18.53 -3.08 -3.68
N ILE A 116 -18.56 -3.44 -4.96
CA ILE A 116 -17.53 -3.05 -5.93
C ILE A 116 -17.52 -1.54 -6.14
N LEU A 117 -18.68 -0.89 -6.27
CA LEU A 117 -18.78 0.57 -6.40
C LEU A 117 -18.25 1.29 -5.16
N ASN A 118 -18.66 0.85 -3.97
CA ASN A 118 -18.20 1.42 -2.72
C ASN A 118 -16.69 1.27 -2.55
N TRP A 119 -16.15 0.08 -2.86
CA TRP A 119 -14.71 -0.16 -2.82
C TRP A 119 -13.96 0.69 -3.85
N ALA A 120 -14.47 0.81 -5.08
CA ALA A 120 -13.87 1.62 -6.12
C ALA A 120 -13.81 3.10 -5.70
N GLN A 121 -14.89 3.60 -5.10
CA GLN A 121 -14.95 4.97 -4.57
C GLN A 121 -13.95 5.18 -3.43
N LYS A 122 -13.90 4.29 -2.45
CA LYS A 122 -12.95 4.36 -1.32
C LYS A 122 -11.49 4.30 -1.79
N SER A 123 -11.22 3.42 -2.74
CA SER A 123 -9.91 3.26 -3.37
C SER A 123 -9.59 4.37 -4.37
N LYS A 124 -10.51 5.33 -4.59
CA LYS A 124 -10.44 6.43 -5.58
C LYS A 124 -10.02 5.95 -6.97
N VAL A 125 -10.61 4.85 -7.42
CA VAL A 125 -10.35 4.28 -8.74
C VAL A 125 -11.56 4.45 -9.64
N THR A 126 -11.32 4.51 -10.95
CA THR A 126 -12.37 4.69 -11.94
C THR A 126 -12.69 3.36 -12.60
N ILE A 127 -13.96 2.95 -12.54
CA ILE A 127 -14.44 1.79 -13.30
C ILE A 127 -14.55 2.21 -14.76
N ASN A 128 -13.81 1.52 -15.62
CA ASN A 128 -13.94 1.62 -17.06
C ASN A 128 -14.68 0.38 -17.58
N SER A 129 -15.92 0.60 -17.98
CA SER A 129 -16.79 -0.42 -18.56
C SER A 129 -17.36 0.18 -19.84
N GLY A 130 -17.07 -0.44 -20.99
CA GLY A 130 -17.64 -0.02 -22.28
C GLY A 130 -19.17 -0.21 -22.39
N VAL A 131 -19.79 -0.73 -21.33
CA VAL A 131 -21.22 -0.99 -21.16
C VAL A 131 -21.65 -0.53 -19.76
N LEU A 132 -22.97 -0.42 -19.52
CA LEU A 132 -23.49 -0.12 -18.20
C LEU A 132 -23.00 -1.15 -17.16
N PHE A 133 -22.35 -0.66 -16.10
CA PHE A 133 -21.75 -1.51 -15.08
C PHE A 133 -22.82 -2.21 -14.23
N ASP A 134 -22.76 -3.55 -14.22
CA ASP A 134 -23.67 -4.44 -13.48
C ASP A 134 -22.99 -5.26 -12.38
N GLY A 135 -21.66 -5.22 -12.30
CA GLY A 135 -20.86 -5.98 -11.33
C GLY A 135 -20.77 -7.49 -11.61
N GLN A 136 -21.36 -8.01 -12.68
CA GLN A 136 -21.34 -9.43 -13.02
C GLN A 136 -20.44 -9.75 -14.21
N ARG A 137 -20.33 -8.83 -15.18
CA ARG A 137 -19.45 -8.98 -16.33
C ARG A 137 -18.02 -8.54 -16.00
N PRO A 138 -17.00 -9.06 -16.72
CA PRO A 138 -15.65 -8.51 -16.64
C PRO A 138 -15.63 -7.01 -16.99
N PHE A 139 -14.77 -6.26 -16.31
CA PHE A 139 -14.63 -4.81 -16.48
C PHE A 139 -13.18 -4.41 -16.21
N SER A 140 -12.82 -3.17 -16.50
CA SER A 140 -11.49 -2.64 -16.16
C SER A 140 -11.60 -1.56 -15.10
N ILE A 141 -10.52 -1.36 -14.34
CA ILE A 141 -10.39 -0.26 -13.39
C ILE A 141 -9.11 0.50 -13.73
N LEU A 142 -9.20 1.82 -13.72
CA LEU A 142 -8.04 2.72 -13.75
C LEU A 142 -7.68 3.12 -12.32
N GLY A 143 -6.50 2.68 -11.87
CA GLY A 143 -5.95 3.05 -10.57
C GLY A 143 -5.56 4.53 -10.50
N GLN A 144 -5.38 5.05 -9.28
CA GLN A 144 -5.04 6.47 -9.03
C GLN A 144 -3.82 6.97 -9.80
N PHE A 145 -2.86 6.09 -10.09
CA PHE A 145 -1.62 6.40 -10.79
C PHE A 145 -1.63 5.99 -12.28
N GLY A 146 -2.81 5.78 -12.86
CA GLY A 146 -2.96 5.45 -14.29
C GLY A 146 -2.76 3.96 -14.64
N GLY A 147 -2.51 3.10 -13.64
CA GLY A 147 -2.42 1.65 -13.86
C GLY A 147 -3.78 1.05 -14.26
N LEU A 148 -3.82 0.27 -15.33
CA LEU A 148 -5.04 -0.42 -15.78
C LEU A 148 -5.08 -1.84 -15.22
N PHE A 149 -6.18 -2.17 -14.55
CA PHE A 149 -6.41 -3.47 -13.94
C PHE A 149 -7.66 -4.13 -14.53
N GLN A 150 -7.54 -5.39 -14.94
CA GLN A 150 -8.65 -6.20 -15.41
C GLN A 150 -9.36 -6.85 -14.23
N CYS A 151 -10.66 -6.65 -14.14
CA CYS A 151 -11.50 -7.16 -13.07
C CYS A 151 -12.46 -8.22 -13.62
N LYS A 152 -12.49 -9.38 -12.99
CA LYS A 152 -13.36 -10.49 -13.38
C LYS A 152 -14.09 -11.04 -12.15
N PRO A 153 -15.42 -10.87 -12.05
CA PRO A 153 -16.23 -11.59 -11.09
C PRO A 153 -16.10 -13.11 -11.31
N MET A 154 -15.98 -13.86 -10.22
CA MET A 154 -15.86 -15.32 -10.21
C MET A 154 -17.17 -15.96 -9.74
N SER A 155 -17.42 -17.20 -10.15
CA SER A 155 -18.64 -17.95 -9.82
C SER A 155 -18.82 -18.21 -8.31
N ASN A 156 -17.73 -18.18 -7.54
CA ASN A 156 -17.73 -18.31 -6.08
C ASN A 156 -17.99 -16.97 -5.35
N GLY A 157 -18.35 -15.91 -6.08
CA GLY A 157 -18.60 -14.58 -5.53
C GLY A 157 -17.34 -13.74 -5.32
N PHE A 158 -16.15 -14.22 -5.66
CA PHE A 158 -14.93 -13.41 -5.49
C PHE A 158 -14.71 -12.46 -6.67
N LEU A 159 -14.01 -11.36 -6.43
CA LEU A 159 -13.52 -10.49 -7.49
C LEU A 159 -12.04 -10.74 -7.73
N LYS A 160 -11.70 -11.15 -8.95
CA LYS A 160 -10.32 -11.27 -9.40
C LYS A 160 -9.89 -9.97 -10.06
N VAL A 161 -8.77 -9.40 -9.65
CA VAL A 161 -8.19 -8.17 -10.20
C VAL A 161 -6.78 -8.47 -10.69
N GLU A 162 -6.47 -8.21 -11.96
CA GLU A 162 -5.21 -8.61 -12.59
C GLU A 162 -4.58 -7.46 -13.37
N ALA A 163 -3.26 -7.34 -13.30
CA ALA A 163 -2.46 -6.47 -14.16
C ALA A 163 -1.29 -7.27 -14.71
N THR A 164 -0.98 -7.07 -15.99
CA THR A 164 0.19 -7.64 -16.65
C THR A 164 1.08 -6.50 -17.12
N TYR A 165 2.37 -6.59 -16.82
CA TYR A 165 3.37 -5.61 -17.18
C TYR A 165 4.24 -6.19 -18.29
N SER A 166 4.18 -5.57 -19.47
CA SER A 166 4.92 -6.01 -20.65
C SER A 166 6.40 -5.64 -20.62
N ASN A 167 6.80 -4.69 -19.76
CA ASN A 167 8.13 -4.11 -19.73
C ASN A 167 8.90 -4.49 -18.47
N CYS A 168 9.40 -5.73 -18.41
CA CYS A 168 10.62 -6.02 -17.68
C CYS A 168 11.80 -5.86 -18.65
N LYS A 169 12.11 -4.61 -19.01
CA LYS A 169 13.28 -4.30 -19.82
C LYS A 169 14.53 -4.38 -18.95
#